data_AF-R5P5Y3-F1
#
_entry.id   AF-R5P5Y3-F1
#
_cell.length_a   1.000
_cell.length_b   1.000
_cell.length_c   1.000
_cell.angle_alpha   90.00
_cell.angle_beta   90.00
_cell.angle_gamma   90.00
#
_symmetry.space_group_name_H-M   'P 1'
#
loop_
_entity.id
_entity.type
_entity.pdbx_description
1 polymer ?
#
loop_
_entity_poly.entity_id
_entity_poly.type
_entity_poly.pdbx_seq_one_letter_code
_entity_poly.pdbx_strand_id
1 'polypeptide(L)'
;MKTKYNEDFEVAYKYEVRRVFGSAGYVEVDVRIKGKEKEYRVIVYPDEKEENDKTYASYKVISDEYMCNLVKDKIKVELDNVVKEVGMNRFISGVYVRERNKEKIEGFFGFSSAFYVENENDTLDGLLRNENVYITYRIEVPESEFSKDYEKSIIEILKPKISDDIISISIESYPEETYLEREKIYKEKGYEEIGGLIGTDKIDFFIEEETNESK
;
A
#
# COMPACT_ATOMS: atom_id res chain seq x y z
N MET A 1 -13.08 -22.21 -10.65
CA MET A 1 -12.95 -20.82 -10.17
C MET A 1 -11.76 -20.80 -9.23
N LYS A 2 -10.72 -20.01 -9.52
CA LYS A 2 -9.73 -19.66 -8.49
C LYS A 2 -10.44 -18.69 -7.54
N THR A 3 -10.50 -19.01 -6.25
CA THR A 3 -10.98 -18.09 -5.22
C THR A 3 -9.89 -17.02 -5.01
N LYS A 4 -10.20 -15.75 -5.28
CA LYS A 4 -9.27 -14.62 -5.09
C LYS A 4 -8.78 -14.53 -3.65
N TYR A 5 -9.72 -14.72 -2.73
CA TYR A 5 -9.47 -14.81 -1.31
C TYR A 5 -9.99 -16.15 -0.82
N ASN A 6 -9.18 -16.87 -0.04
CA ASN A 6 -9.64 -18.05 0.69
C ASN A 6 -10.25 -17.63 2.04
N GLU A 7 -11.05 -16.57 2.04
CA GLU A 7 -11.60 -15.92 3.22
C GLU A 7 -13.05 -15.48 2.93
N ASP A 8 -13.93 -15.62 3.92
CA ASP A 8 -15.31 -15.16 3.85
C ASP A 8 -15.43 -13.76 4.47
N PHE A 9 -15.92 -12.78 3.69
CA PHE A 9 -16.09 -11.40 4.15
C PHE A 9 -17.56 -11.11 4.52
N GLU A 10 -17.75 -10.25 5.51
CA GLU A 10 -19.02 -9.64 5.87
C GLU A 10 -18.89 -8.13 5.98
N VAL A 11 -19.98 -7.39 5.75
CA VAL A 11 -20.00 -5.94 5.93
C VAL A 11 -19.91 -5.61 7.42
N ALA A 12 -18.98 -4.73 7.79
CA ALA A 12 -18.72 -4.39 9.18
C ALA A 12 -19.82 -3.48 9.78
N TYR A 13 -20.36 -2.56 8.99
CA TYR A 13 -21.40 -1.61 9.41
C TYR A 13 -22.76 -1.85 8.73
N LYS A 14 -23.82 -1.84 9.55
CA LYS A 14 -25.20 -2.17 9.15
C LYS A 14 -25.99 -0.98 8.55
N TYR A 15 -25.38 0.20 8.43
CA TYR A 15 -26.05 1.38 7.86
C TYR A 15 -26.05 1.30 6.33
N GLU A 16 -27.20 0.86 5.78
CA GLU A 16 -27.69 1.07 4.41
C GLU A 16 -26.67 1.55 3.35
N VAL A 17 -25.81 0.64 2.84
CA VAL A 17 -25.20 0.76 1.49
C VAL A 17 -26.29 1.08 0.42
N ARG A 18 -27.55 0.79 0.75
CA ARG A 18 -28.76 1.05 -0.03
C ARG A 18 -29.05 2.52 -0.38
N ARG A 19 -28.44 3.53 0.26
CA ARG A 19 -28.86 4.94 0.09
C ARG A 19 -27.80 5.98 -0.20
N VAL A 20 -26.52 5.63 -0.27
CA VAL A 20 -25.44 6.62 -0.39
C VAL A 20 -24.67 6.40 -1.69
N PHE A 21 -25.32 6.70 -2.82
CA PHE A 21 -24.60 6.99 -4.05
C PHE A 21 -24.68 8.50 -4.25
N GLY A 22 -23.54 9.18 -4.04
CA GLY A 22 -23.37 10.55 -4.50
C GLY A 22 -23.38 10.60 -6.04
N SER A 23 -23.19 11.79 -6.61
CA SER A 23 -23.11 11.98 -8.07
C SER A 23 -22.05 11.12 -8.77
N ALA A 24 -21.10 10.56 -8.03
CA ALA A 24 -19.98 9.77 -8.54
C ALA A 24 -20.32 8.30 -8.84
N GLY A 25 -21.43 7.77 -8.31
CA GLY A 25 -21.94 6.43 -8.66
C GLY A 25 -21.25 5.23 -7.98
N TYR A 26 -20.29 5.43 -7.08
CA TYR A 26 -19.69 4.38 -6.23
C TYR A 26 -19.86 4.69 -4.74
N VAL A 27 -19.57 3.71 -3.88
CA VAL A 27 -19.55 3.88 -2.41
C VAL A 27 -18.42 3.09 -1.78
N GLU A 28 -17.84 3.66 -0.73
CA GLU A 28 -16.86 3.01 0.15
C GLU A 28 -17.60 2.16 1.19
N VAL A 29 -17.18 0.92 1.36
CA VAL A 29 -17.79 -0.03 2.30
C VAL A 29 -16.68 -0.67 3.12
N ASP A 30 -16.87 -0.68 4.43
CA ASP A 30 -16.01 -1.43 5.34
C ASP A 30 -16.49 -2.88 5.44
N VAL A 31 -15.59 -3.81 5.14
CA VAL A 31 -15.80 -5.25 5.26
C VAL A 31 -14.81 -5.83 6.24
N ARG A 32 -15.14 -6.96 6.84
CA ARG A 32 -14.23 -7.73 7.70
C ARG A 32 -14.31 -9.20 7.36
N ILE A 33 -13.24 -9.92 7.64
CA ILE A 33 -13.28 -11.38 7.56
C ILE A 33 -14.17 -11.88 8.70
N LYS A 34 -15.07 -12.82 8.39
CA LYS A 34 -16.02 -13.36 9.35
C LYS A 34 -15.30 -13.89 10.60
N GLY A 35 -15.65 -13.35 11.76
CA GLY A 35 -15.04 -13.69 13.04
C GLY A 35 -13.71 -13.00 13.35
N LYS A 36 -13.24 -12.07 12.51
CA LYS A 36 -12.11 -11.18 12.78
C LYS A 36 -12.61 -9.74 12.99
N GLU A 37 -11.92 -8.99 13.85
CA GLU A 37 -12.27 -7.60 14.15
C GLU A 37 -11.70 -6.61 13.12
N LYS A 38 -10.59 -6.94 12.46
CA LYS A 38 -9.95 -6.04 11.50
C LYS A 38 -10.87 -5.81 10.29
N GLU A 39 -11.14 -4.54 10.05
CA GLU A 39 -11.90 -4.04 8.92
C GLU A 39 -10.97 -3.67 7.76
N TYR A 40 -11.51 -3.75 6.55
CA TYR A 40 -10.85 -3.47 5.29
C TYR A 40 -11.81 -2.67 4.42
N ARG A 41 -11.27 -1.70 3.71
CA ARG A 41 -12.03 -0.88 2.78
C ARG A 41 -12.21 -1.57 1.45
N VAL A 42 -13.41 -1.51 0.90
CA VAL A 42 -13.70 -1.85 -0.51
C VAL A 42 -14.49 -0.73 -1.17
N ILE A 43 -14.22 -0.51 -2.45
CA ILE A 43 -15.01 0.39 -3.30
C ILE A 43 -15.95 -0.46 -4.15
N VAL A 44 -17.24 -0.16 -4.09
CA VAL A 44 -18.27 -0.89 -4.83
C VAL A 44 -19.08 0.01 -5.75
N TYR A 45 -19.54 -0.57 -6.86
CA TYR A 45 -20.41 0.06 -7.84
C TYR A 45 -21.71 -0.74 -7.98
N PRO A 46 -22.86 -0.09 -8.22
CA PRO A 46 -24.09 -0.80 -8.48
C PRO A 46 -24.00 -1.67 -9.74
N ASP A 47 -24.44 -2.92 -9.65
CA ASP A 47 -24.43 -3.82 -10.78
C ASP A 47 -25.81 -3.93 -11.41
N GLU A 48 -26.79 -4.37 -10.61
CA GLU A 48 -28.18 -4.54 -11.05
C GLU A 48 -29.12 -3.63 -10.26
N LYS A 49 -30.04 -2.96 -10.94
CA LYS A 49 -31.13 -2.20 -10.30
C LYS A 49 -32.28 -3.13 -9.93
N GLU A 50 -32.88 -2.93 -8.76
CA GLU A 50 -34.17 -3.58 -8.48
C GLU A 50 -35.27 -2.94 -9.35
N GLU A 51 -36.31 -3.73 -9.70
CA GLU A 51 -37.45 -3.26 -10.52
C GLU A 51 -38.18 -2.05 -9.90
N ASN A 52 -38.03 -1.82 -8.60
CA ASN A 52 -38.49 -0.63 -7.91
C ASN A 52 -37.31 0.33 -7.73
N ASP A 53 -37.29 1.41 -8.52
CA ASP A 53 -36.30 2.50 -8.75
C ASP A 53 -35.52 3.12 -7.56
N LYS A 54 -35.55 2.55 -6.35
CA LYS A 54 -34.97 3.12 -5.12
C LYS A 54 -33.84 2.30 -4.51
N THR A 55 -33.52 1.12 -5.05
CA THR A 55 -32.52 0.19 -4.51
C THR A 55 -31.79 -0.58 -5.61
N TYR A 56 -30.58 -1.04 -5.30
CA TYR A 56 -29.78 -1.92 -6.15
C TYR A 56 -29.83 -3.35 -5.61
N ALA A 57 -29.96 -4.31 -6.51
CA ALA A 57 -30.07 -5.74 -6.19
C ALA A 57 -28.71 -6.34 -5.84
N SER A 58 -27.65 -5.83 -6.46
CA SER A 58 -26.28 -6.30 -6.29
C SER A 58 -25.27 -5.18 -6.52
N TYR A 59 -24.05 -5.41 -6.02
CA TYR A 59 -22.91 -4.50 -6.17
C TYR A 59 -21.70 -5.30 -6.65
N LYS A 60 -20.86 -4.66 -7.46
CA LYS A 60 -19.57 -5.19 -7.89
C LYS A 60 -18.46 -4.46 -7.14
N VAL A 61 -17.49 -5.22 -6.62
CA VAL A 61 -16.26 -4.65 -6.07
C VAL A 61 -15.39 -4.18 -7.24
N ILE A 62 -14.93 -2.93 -7.19
CA ILE A 62 -13.97 -2.37 -8.15
C ILE A 62 -12.57 -2.41 -7.56
N SER A 63 -12.44 -2.11 -6.27
CA SER A 63 -11.14 -2.09 -5.61
C SER A 63 -11.23 -2.52 -4.16
N ASP A 64 -10.17 -3.14 -3.65
CA ASP A 64 -10.07 -3.61 -2.28
C ASP A 64 -8.71 -3.35 -1.64
N GLU A 65 -8.75 -2.93 -0.37
CA GLU A 65 -7.57 -2.73 0.48
C GLU A 65 -7.03 -4.05 1.04
N TYR A 66 -7.84 -5.11 1.09
CA TYR A 66 -7.39 -6.39 1.62
C TYR A 66 -6.18 -6.93 0.83
N MET A 67 -6.22 -6.82 -0.50
CA MET A 67 -5.10 -7.18 -1.35
C MET A 67 -3.82 -6.36 -1.07
N CYS A 68 -3.94 -5.07 -0.73
CA CYS A 68 -2.79 -4.26 -0.33
C CYS A 68 -2.02 -4.89 0.82
N ASN A 69 -2.74 -5.42 1.82
CA ASN A 69 -2.10 -6.08 2.96
C ASN A 69 -1.39 -7.38 2.56
N LEU A 70 -1.99 -8.17 1.67
CA LEU A 70 -1.37 -9.41 1.18
C LEU A 70 -0.10 -9.15 0.39
N VAL A 71 -0.09 -8.13 -0.47
CA VAL A 71 1.08 -7.75 -1.26
C VAL A 71 2.15 -7.11 -0.36
N LYS A 72 1.75 -6.22 0.55
CA LYS A 72 2.63 -5.49 1.49
C LYS A 72 3.62 -6.41 2.19
N ASP A 73 3.12 -7.47 2.82
CA ASP A 73 3.95 -8.33 3.68
C ASP A 73 5.05 -9.02 2.87
N LYS A 74 4.81 -9.33 1.59
CA LYS A 74 5.80 -9.91 0.68
C LYS A 74 6.85 -8.89 0.27
N ILE A 75 6.42 -7.75 -0.27
CA ILE A 75 7.33 -6.74 -0.80
C ILE A 75 8.18 -6.08 0.29
N LYS A 76 7.65 -6.01 1.52
CA LYS A 76 8.37 -5.40 2.64
C LYS A 76 9.67 -6.12 2.94
N VAL A 77 9.67 -7.46 2.90
CA VAL A 77 10.88 -8.24 3.14
C VAL A 77 11.96 -7.93 2.10
N GLU A 78 11.58 -7.78 0.84
CA GLU A 78 12.51 -7.48 -0.24
C GLU A 78 13.06 -6.04 -0.16
N LEU A 79 12.20 -5.06 0.14
CA LEU A 79 12.63 -3.67 0.37
C LEU A 79 13.52 -3.54 1.61
N ASP A 80 13.21 -4.27 2.68
CA ASP A 80 14.03 -4.35 3.90
C ASP A 80 15.42 -4.96 3.60
N ASN A 81 15.53 -5.84 2.60
CA ASN A 81 16.83 -6.38 2.19
C ASN A 81 17.65 -5.37 1.38
N VAL A 82 17.01 -4.56 0.53
CA VAL A 82 17.68 -3.47 -0.20
C VAL A 82 18.30 -2.47 0.78
N VAL A 83 17.59 -2.08 1.83
CA VAL A 83 18.13 -1.11 2.81
C VAL A 83 19.28 -1.69 3.64
N LYS A 84 19.24 -2.99 3.94
CA LYS A 84 20.38 -3.69 4.58
C LYS A 84 21.59 -3.72 3.67
N GLU A 85 21.40 -3.94 2.37
CA GLU A 85 22.47 -3.97 1.38
C GLU A 85 23.20 -2.62 1.27
N VAL A 86 22.48 -1.51 1.38
CA VAL A 86 23.10 -0.15 1.41
C VAL A 86 23.70 0.21 2.79
N GLY A 87 23.67 -0.70 3.76
CA GLY A 87 24.35 -0.56 5.05
C GLY A 87 23.51 -0.03 6.20
N MET A 88 22.18 0.07 6.06
CA MET A 88 21.29 0.38 7.19
C MET A 88 21.07 -0.87 8.03
N ASN A 89 21.69 -0.94 9.20
CA ASN A 89 21.63 -2.13 10.06
C ASN A 89 20.57 -2.00 11.15
N ARG A 90 20.32 -0.77 11.62
CA ARG A 90 19.27 -0.45 12.59
C ARG A 90 18.24 0.45 11.94
N PHE A 91 17.13 -0.15 11.54
CA PHE A 91 16.01 0.60 10.97
C PHE A 91 14.66 0.02 11.38
N ILE A 92 13.68 0.92 11.39
CA ILE A 92 12.25 0.62 11.41
C ILE A 92 11.73 0.91 10.00
N SER A 93 10.76 0.13 9.51
CA SER A 93 10.16 0.47 8.22
C SER A 93 8.69 0.11 8.09
N GLY A 94 7.99 0.96 7.35
CA GLY A 94 6.59 0.82 6.97
C GLY A 94 6.45 0.80 5.45
N VAL A 95 5.61 -0.11 4.94
CA VAL A 95 5.34 -0.24 3.51
C VAL A 95 3.85 -0.11 3.27
N TYR A 96 3.48 0.69 2.28
CA TYR A 96 2.12 0.74 1.74
C TYR A 96 2.22 0.50 0.24
N VAL A 97 1.32 -0.31 -0.29
CA VAL A 97 1.27 -0.64 -1.71
C VAL A 97 -0.15 -0.60 -2.18
N ARG A 98 -0.35 -0.01 -3.36
CA ARG A 98 -1.65 0.05 -4.03
C ARG A 98 -1.42 0.07 -5.53
N GLU A 99 -2.44 -0.28 -6.29
CA GLU A 99 -2.41 -0.09 -7.73
C GLU A 99 -2.52 1.41 -8.06
N ARG A 100 -1.82 1.85 -9.10
CA ARG A 100 -1.97 3.21 -9.64
C ARG A 100 -3.28 3.28 -10.40
N ASN A 101 -4.13 4.21 -9.98
CA ASN A 101 -5.41 4.47 -10.61
C ASN A 101 -5.26 5.14 -12.00
N LYS A 102 -4.83 4.38 -13.01
CA LYS A 102 -4.70 4.88 -14.41
C LYS A 102 -6.05 5.27 -15.00
N GLU A 103 -7.12 4.58 -14.61
CA GLU A 103 -8.49 4.87 -15.06
C GLU A 103 -9.09 6.12 -14.39
N LYS A 104 -8.37 6.74 -13.44
CA LYS A 104 -8.79 7.94 -12.70
C LYS A 104 -10.18 7.78 -12.06
N ILE A 105 -10.49 6.57 -11.62
CA ILE A 105 -11.70 6.27 -10.85
C ILE A 105 -11.62 7.05 -9.55
N GLU A 106 -12.46 8.08 -9.39
CA GLU A 106 -12.48 8.89 -8.18
C GLU A 106 -12.69 7.96 -6.95
N GLY A 107 -11.96 8.20 -5.86
CA GLY A 107 -12.02 7.34 -4.67
C GLY A 107 -11.35 5.95 -4.78
N PHE A 108 -10.72 5.59 -5.91
CA PHE A 108 -9.98 4.33 -6.03
C PHE A 108 -8.87 4.24 -4.97
N PHE A 109 -8.95 3.21 -4.14
CA PHE A 109 -7.98 2.91 -3.11
C PHE A 109 -7.90 1.39 -2.94
N GLY A 110 -6.73 0.82 -3.21
CA GLY A 110 -6.55 -0.62 -3.16
C GLY A 110 -5.84 -1.19 -4.38
N PHE A 111 -6.10 -2.46 -4.64
CA PHE A 111 -5.91 -3.09 -5.95
C PHE A 111 -7.26 -3.27 -6.65
N SER A 112 -7.25 -3.40 -7.97
CA SER A 112 -8.40 -3.74 -8.78
C SER A 112 -8.98 -5.09 -8.35
N SER A 113 -10.30 -5.23 -8.45
CA SER A 113 -10.96 -6.51 -8.20
C SER A 113 -10.50 -7.62 -9.16
N ALA A 114 -10.00 -7.25 -10.34
CA ALA A 114 -9.43 -8.16 -11.33
C ALA A 114 -7.98 -8.62 -11.03
N PHE A 115 -7.25 -7.93 -10.15
CA PHE A 115 -5.88 -8.30 -9.79
C PHE A 115 -5.84 -9.59 -8.98
N TYR A 116 -4.87 -10.48 -9.23
CA TYR A 116 -4.59 -11.66 -8.41
C TYR A 116 -3.10 -11.74 -8.13
N VAL A 117 -2.76 -12.24 -6.93
CA VAL A 117 -1.37 -12.64 -6.67
C VAL A 117 -1.15 -14.00 -7.32
N GLU A 118 -0.27 -14.02 -8.30
CA GLU A 118 0.17 -15.19 -9.06
C GLU A 118 1.70 -15.28 -9.02
N ASN A 119 2.26 -16.40 -9.49
CA ASN A 119 3.72 -16.62 -9.46
C ASN A 119 4.52 -15.55 -10.24
N GLU A 120 3.88 -14.80 -11.14
CA GLU A 120 4.54 -13.77 -11.95
C GLU A 120 4.65 -12.43 -11.22
N ASN A 121 3.81 -12.18 -10.21
CA ASN A 121 3.74 -10.90 -9.48
C ASN A 121 3.85 -11.06 -7.95
N ASP A 122 4.32 -12.22 -7.48
CA ASP A 122 4.45 -12.53 -6.04
C ASP A 122 5.77 -12.07 -5.41
N THR A 123 6.64 -11.41 -6.18
CA THR A 123 7.89 -10.77 -5.74
C THR A 123 7.87 -9.27 -6.04
N LEU A 124 8.76 -8.48 -5.43
CA LEU A 124 8.88 -7.06 -5.74
C LEU A 124 9.22 -6.84 -7.22
N ASP A 125 10.18 -7.58 -7.76
CA ASP A 125 10.57 -7.47 -9.18
C ASP A 125 9.44 -7.92 -10.11
N GLY A 126 8.72 -8.99 -9.78
CA GLY A 126 7.54 -9.43 -10.55
C GLY A 126 6.42 -8.39 -10.54
N LEU A 127 6.15 -7.79 -9.39
CA LEU A 127 5.13 -6.74 -9.25
C LEU A 127 5.49 -5.50 -10.08
N LEU A 128 6.73 -5.01 -10.00
CA LEU A 128 7.22 -3.83 -10.73
C LEU A 128 7.41 -4.06 -12.25
N ARG A 129 7.36 -5.30 -12.72
CA ARG A 129 7.46 -5.61 -14.16
C ARG A 129 6.10 -5.81 -14.81
N ASN A 130 5.18 -6.42 -14.07
CA ASN A 130 3.94 -6.94 -14.64
C ASN A 130 2.72 -6.10 -14.26
N GLU A 131 2.85 -5.24 -13.25
CA GLU A 131 1.75 -4.46 -12.71
C GLU A 131 2.08 -2.97 -12.78
N ASN A 132 1.17 -2.16 -12.24
CA ASN A 132 1.32 -0.72 -12.22
C ASN A 132 0.95 -0.23 -10.82
N VAL A 133 1.93 -0.22 -9.94
CA VAL A 133 1.80 -0.01 -8.50
C VAL A 133 2.45 1.29 -8.04
N TYR A 134 1.91 1.79 -6.94
CA TYR A 134 2.47 2.87 -6.16
C TYR A 134 2.85 2.31 -4.80
N ILE A 135 4.14 2.30 -4.50
CA ILE A 135 4.69 1.84 -3.24
C ILE A 135 5.15 3.06 -2.45
N THR A 136 4.72 3.17 -1.20
CA THR A 136 5.32 4.08 -0.22
C THR A 136 6.15 3.26 0.75
N TYR A 137 7.43 3.59 0.86
CA TYR A 137 8.35 2.95 1.77
C TYR A 137 8.93 3.99 2.74
N ARG A 138 8.58 3.87 4.01
CA ARG A 138 9.06 4.75 5.08
C ARG A 138 10.11 4.01 5.88
N ILE A 139 11.23 4.66 6.12
CA ILE A 139 12.37 4.13 6.85
C ILE A 139 12.69 5.12 7.95
N GLU A 140 12.88 4.62 9.17
CA GLU A 140 13.35 5.41 10.29
C GLU A 140 14.66 4.81 10.80
N VAL A 141 15.65 5.67 11.03
CA VAL A 141 17.01 5.28 11.49
C VAL A 141 17.43 6.14 12.69
N PRO A 142 18.36 5.68 13.53
CA PRO A 142 19.01 6.58 14.47
C PRO A 142 19.87 7.60 13.71
N GLU A 143 20.00 8.82 14.23
CA GLU A 143 20.89 9.87 13.67
C GLU A 143 22.32 9.38 13.43
N SER A 144 22.80 8.47 14.30
CA SER A 144 24.13 7.88 14.21
C SER A 144 24.35 7.02 12.96
N GLU A 145 23.28 6.51 12.33
CA GLU A 145 23.33 5.76 11.07
C GLU A 145 22.87 6.60 9.87
N PHE A 146 22.33 7.81 10.05
CA PHE A 146 21.81 8.58 8.92
C PHE A 146 22.90 9.00 7.92
N SER A 147 22.65 8.78 6.63
CA SER A 147 23.54 9.19 5.53
C SER A 147 22.75 9.80 4.38
N LYS A 148 23.28 10.89 3.81
CA LYS A 148 22.70 11.51 2.60
C LYS A 148 22.92 10.68 1.34
N ASP A 149 23.87 9.73 1.37
CA ASP A 149 24.19 8.88 0.22
C ASP A 149 23.21 7.71 0.03
N TYR A 150 22.26 7.54 0.98
CA TYR A 150 21.25 6.49 0.91
C TYR A 150 20.33 6.61 -0.30
N GLU A 151 19.92 7.82 -0.66
CA GLU A 151 19.10 8.06 -1.86
C GLU A 151 19.77 7.46 -3.10
N LYS A 152 21.01 7.86 -3.36
CA LYS A 152 21.76 7.40 -4.54
C LYS A 152 21.91 5.88 -4.54
N SER A 153 22.29 5.29 -3.41
CA SER A 153 22.55 3.84 -3.29
C SER A 153 21.27 3.02 -3.49
N ILE A 154 20.14 3.47 -2.95
CA ILE A 154 18.85 2.80 -3.12
C ILE A 154 18.34 2.94 -4.57
N ILE A 155 18.49 4.13 -5.17
CA ILE A 155 18.15 4.35 -6.58
C ILE A 155 18.95 3.40 -7.49
N GLU A 156 20.25 3.24 -7.27
CA GLU A 156 21.10 2.33 -8.07
C GLU A 156 20.59 0.88 -8.05
N ILE A 157 20.05 0.41 -6.93
CA ILE A 157 19.52 -0.97 -6.78
C ILE A 157 18.12 -1.11 -7.37
N LEU A 158 17.23 -0.13 -7.14
CA LEU A 158 15.80 -0.25 -7.47
C LEU A 158 15.44 0.26 -8.86
N LYS A 159 16.10 1.32 -9.35
CA LYS A 159 15.80 1.95 -10.65
C LYS A 159 15.77 0.94 -11.82
N PRO A 160 16.69 -0.04 -11.94
CA PRO A 160 16.66 -1.01 -13.04
C PRO A 160 15.44 -1.95 -13.04
N LYS A 161 14.68 -1.99 -11.94
CA LYS A 161 13.48 -2.82 -11.78
C LYS A 161 12.18 -2.09 -12.12
N ILE A 162 12.24 -0.75 -12.22
CA ILE A 162 11.06 0.08 -12.43
C ILE A 162 10.69 0.11 -13.91
N SER A 163 9.43 -0.15 -14.20
CA SER A 163 8.77 0.19 -15.46
C SER A 163 7.79 1.34 -15.20
N ASP A 164 6.48 1.12 -15.30
CA ASP A 164 5.46 2.16 -15.12
C ASP A 164 5.18 2.52 -13.65
N ASP A 165 5.90 1.92 -12.70
CA ASP A 165 5.64 2.01 -11.27
C ASP A 165 6.26 3.24 -10.63
N ILE A 166 5.81 3.53 -9.41
CA ILE A 166 6.42 4.56 -8.56
C ILE A 166 6.71 3.97 -7.19
N ILE A 167 7.95 4.10 -6.74
CA ILE A 167 8.32 3.91 -5.34
C ILE A 167 8.63 5.28 -4.74
N SER A 168 7.82 5.70 -3.78
CA SER A 168 8.07 6.87 -2.94
C SER A 168 8.78 6.42 -1.67
N ILE A 169 9.99 6.92 -1.45
CA ILE A 169 10.81 6.55 -0.29
C ILE A 169 11.01 7.78 0.59
N SER A 170 10.79 7.59 1.89
CA SER A 170 11.06 8.59 2.92
C SER A 170 11.97 7.98 3.98
N ILE A 171 13.10 8.62 4.25
CA ILE A 171 14.04 8.24 5.29
C ILE A 171 14.09 9.36 6.31
N GLU A 172 13.72 9.07 7.55
CA GLU A 172 13.78 10.02 8.67
C GLU A 172 14.77 9.52 9.74
N SER A 173 15.56 10.44 10.29
CA SER A 173 16.42 10.16 11.44
C SER A 173 15.79 10.63 12.74
N TYR A 174 16.11 9.96 13.84
CA TYR A 174 15.73 10.40 15.18
C TYR A 174 16.92 10.32 16.15
N PRO A 175 16.93 11.16 17.21
CA PRO A 175 17.89 11.00 18.31
C PRO A 175 17.81 9.58 18.87
N GLU A 176 18.93 9.05 19.35
CA GLU A 176 19.05 7.64 19.78
C GLU A 176 17.97 7.22 20.79
N GLU A 177 17.69 8.06 21.79
CA GLU A 177 16.65 7.78 22.80
C GLU A 177 15.26 7.67 22.16
N THR A 178 14.88 8.65 21.33
CA THR A 178 13.62 8.66 20.58
C THR A 178 13.52 7.45 19.64
N TYR A 179 14.60 7.12 18.92
CA TYR A 179 14.63 5.97 18.04
C TYR A 179 14.38 4.66 18.82
N LEU A 180 15.03 4.47 19.96
CA LEU A 180 14.86 3.27 20.78
C LEU A 180 13.44 3.11 21.33
N GLU A 181 12.78 4.19 21.72
CA GLU A 181 11.37 4.17 22.12
C GLU A 181 10.46 3.74 20.96
N ARG A 182 10.69 4.33 19.78
CA ARG A 182 9.95 3.98 18.56
C ARG A 182 10.20 2.54 18.13
N GLU A 183 11.45 2.07 18.22
CA GLU A 183 11.84 0.71 17.88
C GLU A 183 11.17 -0.32 18.79
N LYS A 184 11.02 0.00 20.07
CA LYS A 184 10.27 -0.83 21.01
C LYS A 184 8.80 -0.96 20.60
N ILE A 185 8.13 0.15 20.28
CA ILE A 185 6.74 0.13 19.81
C ILE A 185 6.62 -0.66 18.50
N TYR A 186 7.53 -0.43 17.56
CA TYR A 186 7.58 -1.16 16.29
C TYR A 186 7.66 -2.68 16.48
N LYS A 187 8.58 -3.14 17.35
CA LYS A 187 8.78 -4.57 17.63
C LYS A 187 7.57 -5.20 18.32
N GLU A 188 6.86 -4.45 19.17
CA GLU A 188 5.71 -4.95 19.94
C GLU A 188 4.39 -4.90 19.14
N LYS A 189 4.20 -3.85 18.32
CA LYS A 189 2.89 -3.49 17.75
C LYS A 189 2.90 -3.24 16.24
N GLY A 190 4.07 -3.12 15.61
CA GLY A 190 4.22 -2.82 14.20
C GLY A 190 4.24 -1.32 13.89
N TYR A 191 4.48 -0.99 12.61
CA TYR A 191 4.75 0.38 12.15
C TYR A 191 3.57 1.33 12.33
N GLU A 192 2.34 0.86 12.07
CA GLU A 192 1.13 1.69 12.14
C GLU A 192 0.88 2.29 13.54
N GLU A 193 1.40 1.64 14.58
CA GLU A 193 1.17 1.99 15.99
C GLU A 193 2.23 2.95 16.55
N ILE A 194 3.29 3.24 15.78
CA ILE A 194 4.36 4.16 16.21
C ILE A 194 3.87 5.62 16.17
N GLY A 195 2.91 5.93 15.29
CA GLY A 195 2.41 7.27 15.08
C GLY A 195 3.40 8.20 14.35
N GLY A 196 2.90 9.37 13.94
CA GLY A 196 3.69 10.38 13.23
C GLY A 196 4.52 11.24 14.17
N LEU A 197 5.81 11.36 13.88
CA LEU A 197 6.73 12.29 14.53
C LEU A 197 7.67 12.86 13.46
N ILE A 198 7.97 14.15 13.53
CA ILE A 198 8.92 14.77 12.62
C ILE A 198 10.34 14.38 13.07
N GLY A 199 11.10 13.72 12.19
CA GLY A 199 12.51 13.40 12.42
C GLY A 199 13.44 14.61 12.40
N THR A 200 14.70 14.40 12.80
CA THR A 200 15.76 15.42 12.81
C THR A 200 16.23 15.73 11.39
N ASP A 201 16.60 14.70 10.65
CA ASP A 201 16.95 14.77 9.23
C ASP A 201 15.95 13.96 8.41
N LYS A 202 15.75 14.40 7.16
CA LYS A 202 14.80 13.79 6.24
C LYS A 202 15.31 13.77 4.81
N ILE A 203 15.10 12.63 4.14
CA ILE A 203 15.28 12.47 2.69
C ILE A 203 13.97 11.94 2.13
N ASP A 204 13.41 12.64 1.14
CA ASP A 204 12.25 12.19 0.37
C ASP A 204 12.64 12.11 -1.10
N PHE A 205 12.41 10.96 -1.74
CA PHE A 205 12.70 10.79 -3.15
C PHE A 205 11.74 9.78 -3.80
N PHE A 206 11.69 9.84 -5.13
CA PHE A 206 10.88 8.93 -5.96
C PHE A 206 11.78 8.13 -6.88
N ILE A 207 11.39 6.87 -7.11
CA ILE A 207 11.95 6.02 -8.15
C ILE A 207 10.81 5.68 -9.09
N GLU A 208 10.86 6.28 -10.28
CA GLU A 208 9.89 6.14 -11.38
C GLU A 208 10.67 6.05 -12.70
N GLU A 209 10.06 5.59 -13.80
CA GLU A 209 10.72 5.65 -15.11
C GLU A 209 11.06 7.09 -15.49
N GLU A 210 12.24 7.32 -16.08
CA GLU A 210 12.51 8.62 -16.70
C GLU A 210 11.60 8.78 -17.91
N THR A 211 10.57 9.61 -17.80
CA THR A 211 9.87 10.08 -18.99
C THR A 211 10.86 10.92 -19.78
N ASN A 212 11.18 10.49 -21.00
CA ASN A 212 11.93 11.29 -21.97
C ASN A 212 11.12 12.51 -22.47
N GLU A 213 10.46 13.25 -21.58
CA GLU A 213 9.84 14.54 -21.88
C GLU A 213 10.86 15.66 -21.69
N SER A 214 11.96 15.59 -22.43
CA SER A 214 12.90 16.70 -22.64
C SER A 214 13.82 16.41 -23.83
N LYS A 215 13.26 16.45 -25.05
CA LYS A 215 13.99 16.84 -26.27
C LYS A 215 13.11 17.66 -27.18
#